data_AF-R7TZR4-F1
#
_entry.id   AF-R7TZR4-F1
#
_cell.length_a   1.000
_cell.length_b   1.000
_cell.length_c   1.000
_cell.angle_alpha   90.00
_cell.angle_beta   90.00
_cell.angle_gamma   90.00
#
_symmetry.space_group_name_H-M   'P 1'
#
loop_
_entity.id
_entity.type
_entity.pdbx_description
1 polymer ?
#
loop_
_entity_poly.entity_id
_entity_poly.type
_entity_poly.pdbx_seq_one_letter_code
_entity_poly.pdbx_strand_id
1 'polypeptide(L)'
;MFLDIRKKIAKRHQQWLVVQPKAPQGFNDYLMVNCNYVLKGNVASRLSVPMLTAPTSLDGPMKELFNEQEKSRYKLRLQHVIEREKLMLSIEQEILRVHGRAARALANQSTPLSVCSILRDEEIYNTIDADQEEKDRGVRSRYNGRQFLSWLQDVDDKFEKIKESLLMRHHHEAESLHAVQKLEWEWKLKEHKLLDHRTTPVIDHFHVPMVQVNDDFDLLPA
;
A
#
# COMPACT_ATOMS: atom_id res chain seq x y z
N MET A 1 -11.82 -45.91 -5.05
CA MET A 1 -10.91 -44.82 -4.65
C MET A 1 -11.03 -43.59 -5.56
N PHE A 2 -10.58 -43.62 -6.82
CA PHE A 2 -10.65 -42.45 -7.73
C PHE A 2 -12.09 -42.01 -8.09
N LEU A 3 -12.97 -42.97 -8.40
CA LEU A 3 -14.37 -42.69 -8.70
C LEU A 3 -15.13 -42.09 -7.50
N ASP A 4 -14.74 -42.46 -6.28
CA ASP A 4 -15.35 -41.96 -5.04
C ASP A 4 -14.92 -40.52 -4.76
N ILE A 5 -13.65 -40.19 -5.03
CA ILE A 5 -13.12 -38.82 -4.95
C ILE A 5 -13.85 -37.91 -5.95
N ARG A 6 -13.99 -38.34 -7.22
CA ARG A 6 -14.74 -37.57 -8.24
C ARG A 6 -16.21 -37.38 -7.89
N LYS A 7 -16.88 -38.40 -7.34
CA LYS A 7 -18.27 -38.28 -6.86
C LYS A 7 -18.41 -37.27 -5.71
N LYS A 8 -17.44 -37.25 -4.78
CA LYS A 8 -17.41 -36.26 -3.68
C LYS A 8 -17.20 -34.84 -4.21
N ILE A 9 -16.26 -34.64 -5.13
CA ILE A 9 -16.00 -33.34 -5.77
C ILE A 9 -17.26 -32.85 -6.49
N ALA A 10 -17.88 -33.70 -7.32
CA ALA A 10 -19.11 -33.34 -8.03
C ALA A 10 -20.25 -32.95 -7.06
N LYS A 11 -20.42 -33.69 -5.96
CA LYS A 11 -21.41 -33.35 -4.92
C LYS A 11 -21.09 -32.01 -4.24
N ARG A 12 -19.82 -31.70 -4.02
CA ARG A 12 -19.38 -30.41 -3.46
C ARG A 12 -19.63 -29.26 -4.43
N HIS A 13 -19.33 -29.45 -5.72
CA HIS A 13 -19.59 -28.44 -6.76
C HIS A 13 -21.09 -28.15 -6.92
N GLN A 14 -21.96 -29.16 -6.79
CA GLN A 14 -23.42 -28.98 -6.78
C GLN A 14 -23.92 -28.13 -5.61
N GLN A 15 -23.17 -28.06 -4.50
CA GLN A 15 -23.51 -27.26 -3.32
C GLN A 15 -22.92 -25.85 -3.37
N TRP A 16 -22.09 -25.52 -4.36
CA TRP A 16 -21.50 -24.20 -4.47
C TRP A 16 -22.49 -23.19 -5.01
N LEU A 17 -22.60 -22.08 -4.27
CA LEU A 17 -23.39 -20.92 -4.64
C LEU A 17 -22.46 -19.74 -4.92
N VAL A 18 -22.95 -18.80 -5.73
CA VAL A 18 -22.35 -17.47 -5.83
C VAL A 18 -22.62 -16.74 -4.53
N VAL A 19 -21.56 -16.45 -3.78
CA VAL A 19 -21.64 -15.72 -2.52
C VAL A 19 -21.40 -14.25 -2.76
N GLN A 20 -22.38 -13.42 -2.38
CA GLN A 20 -22.26 -11.97 -2.43
C GLN A 20 -21.92 -11.43 -1.03
N PRO A 21 -20.70 -10.91 -0.81
CA PRO A 21 -20.35 -10.30 0.47
C PRO A 21 -21.09 -8.97 0.66
N LYS A 22 -21.38 -8.64 1.92
CA LYS A 22 -21.85 -7.30 2.29
C LYS A 22 -20.70 -6.30 2.11
N ALA A 23 -21.00 -5.15 1.51
CA ALA A 23 -20.04 -4.07 1.36
C ALA A 23 -19.53 -3.59 2.74
N PRO A 24 -18.22 -3.32 2.89
CA PRO A 24 -17.69 -2.66 4.07
C PRO A 24 -18.27 -1.25 4.28
N GLN A 25 -18.13 -0.74 5.49
CA GLN A 25 -18.39 0.68 5.76
C GLN A 25 -17.45 1.56 4.94
N GLY A 26 -17.94 2.70 4.46
CA GLY A 26 -17.15 3.64 3.66
C GLY A 26 -16.73 3.12 2.28
N PHE A 27 -17.26 1.98 1.80
CA PHE A 27 -16.82 1.34 0.55
C PHE A 27 -16.84 2.28 -0.67
N ASN A 28 -17.82 3.17 -0.76
CA ASN A 28 -17.91 4.13 -1.87
C ASN A 28 -16.79 5.19 -1.82
N ASP A 29 -16.21 5.43 -0.65
CA ASP A 29 -15.14 6.40 -0.44
C ASP A 29 -13.76 5.77 -0.66
N TYR A 30 -13.68 4.46 -0.88
CA TYR A 30 -12.43 3.74 -1.10
C TYR A 30 -11.69 4.28 -2.33
N LEU A 31 -10.38 4.38 -2.20
CA LEU A 31 -9.47 4.85 -3.23
C LEU A 31 -9.55 3.98 -4.49
N MET A 32 -9.72 2.66 -4.33
CA MET A 32 -9.91 1.74 -5.46
C MET A 32 -11.24 1.96 -6.21
N VAL A 33 -12.27 2.52 -5.55
CA VAL A 33 -13.58 2.81 -6.15
C VAL A 33 -13.53 4.15 -6.86
N ASN A 34 -13.08 5.19 -6.15
CA ASN A 34 -13.01 6.55 -6.67
C ASN A 34 -11.91 6.74 -7.72
N CYS A 35 -10.91 5.84 -7.77
CA CYS A 35 -9.83 5.85 -8.78
C CYS A 35 -9.02 7.16 -8.83
N ASN A 36 -8.95 7.91 -7.72
CA ASN A 36 -8.28 9.21 -7.63
C ASN A 36 -6.78 9.14 -7.31
N TYR A 37 -6.21 7.93 -7.29
CA TYR A 37 -4.80 7.70 -6.98
C TYR A 37 -3.86 7.96 -8.17
N VAL A 38 -2.62 8.32 -7.89
CA VAL A 38 -1.57 8.67 -8.87
C VAL A 38 -1.31 7.57 -9.89
N LEU A 39 -1.32 6.30 -9.48
CA LEU A 39 -1.07 5.17 -10.39
C LEU A 39 -2.14 5.00 -11.47
N LYS A 40 -3.34 5.58 -11.30
CA LYS A 40 -4.37 5.56 -12.34
C LYS A 40 -3.98 6.38 -13.57
N GLY A 41 -2.94 7.22 -13.46
CA GLY A 41 -2.48 8.09 -14.54
C GLY A 41 -3.24 9.41 -14.63
N ASN A 42 -4.01 9.75 -13.59
CA ASN A 42 -4.69 11.03 -13.52
C ASN A 42 -3.65 12.16 -13.37
N VAL A 43 -3.68 13.16 -14.25
CA VAL A 43 -2.77 14.30 -14.17
C VAL A 43 -3.10 15.15 -12.94
N ALA A 44 -4.38 15.24 -12.56
CA ALA A 44 -4.84 16.01 -11.40
C ALA A 44 -4.31 15.44 -10.08
N SER A 45 -4.13 14.13 -9.96
CA SER A 45 -3.60 13.51 -8.74
C SER A 45 -2.10 13.80 -8.54
N ARG A 46 -1.38 14.23 -9.59
CA ARG A 46 0.01 14.70 -9.46
C ARG A 46 0.10 16.18 -9.06
N LEU A 47 -0.98 16.96 -9.23
CA LEU A 47 -1.01 18.37 -8.84
C LEU A 47 -0.93 18.57 -7.33
N SER A 48 -1.28 17.56 -6.54
CA SER A 48 -1.12 17.56 -5.09
C SER A 48 0.35 17.49 -4.65
N VAL A 49 1.27 17.10 -5.55
CA VAL A 49 2.71 17.03 -5.28
C VAL A 49 3.38 18.33 -5.76
N PRO A 50 3.77 19.24 -4.85
CA PRO A 50 4.33 20.52 -5.25
C PRO A 50 5.73 20.35 -5.85
N MET A 51 6.03 21.21 -6.83
CA MET A 51 7.38 21.45 -7.33
C MET A 51 7.74 22.90 -6.98
N LEU A 52 8.75 23.08 -6.15
CA LEU A 52 9.17 24.38 -5.65
C LEU A 52 9.97 25.11 -6.72
N THR A 53 9.78 26.42 -6.83
CA THR A 53 10.60 27.26 -7.68
C THR A 53 11.81 27.77 -6.90
N ALA A 54 12.95 27.95 -7.59
CA ALA A 54 14.12 28.55 -6.98
C ALA A 54 13.80 29.96 -6.42
N PRO A 55 14.23 30.28 -5.19
CA PRO A 55 14.19 31.64 -4.66
C PRO A 55 14.75 32.67 -5.65
N THR A 56 14.11 33.84 -5.73
CA THR A 56 14.54 34.93 -6.64
C THR A 56 15.89 35.53 -6.27
N SER A 57 16.39 35.27 -5.05
CA SER A 57 17.73 35.65 -4.59
C SER A 57 18.84 34.80 -5.21
N LEU A 58 18.51 33.64 -5.79
CA LEU A 58 19.48 32.72 -6.39
C LEU A 58 19.62 32.99 -7.88
N ASP A 59 20.88 33.09 -8.31
CA ASP A 59 21.22 33.20 -9.72
C ASP A 59 22.40 32.30 -10.12
N GLY A 60 22.56 32.14 -11.43
CA GLY A 60 23.61 31.36 -12.05
C GLY A 60 23.71 29.92 -11.50
N PRO A 61 24.91 29.48 -11.10
CA PRO A 61 25.16 28.07 -10.75
C PRO A 61 24.37 27.58 -9.54
N MET A 62 24.04 28.46 -8.59
CA MET A 62 23.26 28.08 -7.41
C MET A 62 21.79 27.85 -7.75
N LYS A 63 21.26 28.63 -8.71
CA LYS A 63 19.89 28.44 -9.23
C LYS A 63 19.78 27.13 -10.01
N GLU A 64 20.79 26.81 -10.81
CA GLU A 64 20.85 25.54 -11.55
C GLU A 64 20.87 24.34 -10.58
N LEU A 65 21.75 24.38 -9.56
CA LEU A 65 21.81 23.34 -8.54
C LEU A 65 20.48 23.21 -7.79
N PHE A 66 19.85 24.31 -7.41
CA PHE A 66 18.54 24.28 -6.76
C PHE A 66 17.51 23.51 -7.60
N ASN A 67 17.43 23.81 -8.90
CA ASN A 67 16.48 23.18 -9.81
C ASN A 67 16.77 21.69 -10.01
N GLU A 68 18.04 21.29 -10.01
CA GLU A 68 18.43 19.89 -10.08
C GLU A 68 18.05 19.13 -8.80
N GLN A 69 18.38 19.68 -7.64
CA GLN A 69 18.01 19.13 -6.35
C GLN A 69 16.48 19.05 -6.17
N GLU A 70 15.76 20.04 -6.71
CA GLU A 70 14.30 20.06 -6.67
C GLU A 70 13.67 18.92 -7.48
N LYS A 71 14.25 18.55 -8.63
CA LYS A 71 13.79 17.37 -9.38
C LYS A 71 13.88 16.10 -8.54
N SER A 72 14.98 15.94 -7.79
CA SER A 72 15.17 14.81 -6.87
C SER A 72 14.17 14.84 -5.71
N ARG A 73 13.94 16.00 -5.11
CA ARG A 73 12.93 16.16 -4.04
C ARG A 73 11.51 15.89 -4.54
N TYR A 74 11.17 16.36 -5.74
CA TYR A 74 9.88 16.10 -6.37
C TYR A 74 9.68 14.60 -6.62
N LYS A 75 10.70 13.91 -7.15
CA LYS A 75 10.67 12.46 -7.37
C LYS A 75 10.43 11.72 -6.05
N LEU A 76 11.10 12.12 -4.98
CA LEU A 76 10.92 11.52 -3.66
C LEU A 76 9.50 11.72 -3.13
N ARG A 77 8.96 12.95 -3.17
CA ARG A 77 7.57 13.24 -2.78
C ARG A 77 6.55 12.42 -3.57
N LEU A 78 6.75 12.31 -4.88
CA LEU A 78 5.87 11.51 -5.74
C LEU A 78 5.93 10.03 -5.37
N GLN A 79 7.12 9.49 -5.10
CA GLN A 79 7.29 8.12 -4.64
C GLN A 79 6.57 7.89 -3.30
N HIS A 80 6.73 8.79 -2.32
CA HIS A 80 6.06 8.69 -1.02
C HIS A 80 4.54 8.69 -1.14
N VAL A 81 3.95 9.56 -1.98
CA VAL A 81 2.51 9.55 -2.27
C VAL A 81 2.08 8.21 -2.86
N ILE A 82 2.78 7.71 -3.88
CA ILE A 82 2.44 6.44 -4.53
C ILE A 82 2.51 5.28 -3.55
N GLU A 83 3.52 5.23 -2.68
CA GLU A 83 3.66 4.16 -1.70
C GLU A 83 2.54 4.19 -0.65
N ARG A 84 2.13 5.37 -0.19
CA ARG A 84 0.97 5.52 0.70
C ARG A 84 -0.33 5.06 0.03
N GLU A 85 -0.57 5.47 -1.20
CA GLU A 85 -1.75 5.03 -1.96
C GLU A 85 -1.76 3.52 -2.21
N LYS A 86 -0.60 2.92 -2.51
CA LYS A 86 -0.48 1.45 -2.62
C LYS A 86 -0.83 0.75 -1.32
N LEU A 87 -0.43 1.33 -0.18
CA LEU A 87 -0.76 0.78 1.13
C LEU A 87 -2.27 0.84 1.38
N MET A 88 -2.91 1.99 1.10
CA MET A 88 -4.37 2.17 1.17
C MET A 88 -5.12 1.17 0.27
N LEU A 89 -4.72 1.06 -1.00
CA LEU A 89 -5.31 0.07 -1.92
C LEU A 89 -5.14 -1.37 -1.43
N SER A 90 -4.03 -1.68 -0.76
CA SER A 90 -3.75 -3.02 -0.26
C SER A 90 -4.62 -3.39 0.94
N ILE A 91 -4.84 -2.45 1.88
CA ILE A 91 -5.74 -2.68 3.02
C ILE A 91 -7.20 -2.77 2.56
N GLU A 92 -7.65 -1.89 1.66
CA GLU A 92 -9.00 -1.92 1.09
C GLU A 92 -9.33 -3.29 0.46
N GLN A 93 -8.39 -3.84 -0.32
CA GLN A 93 -8.53 -5.17 -0.90
C GLN A 93 -8.55 -6.27 0.16
N GLU A 94 -7.75 -6.16 1.22
CA GLU A 94 -7.71 -7.17 2.27
C GLU A 94 -9.00 -7.18 3.10
N ILE A 95 -9.56 -6.00 3.40
CA ILE A 95 -10.88 -5.88 4.04
C ILE A 95 -11.95 -6.55 3.17
N LEU A 96 -11.95 -6.33 1.85
CA LEU A 96 -12.84 -7.05 0.93
C LEU A 96 -12.64 -8.57 0.97
N ARG A 97 -11.40 -9.05 1.06
CA ARG A 97 -11.12 -10.49 1.18
C ARG A 97 -11.66 -11.06 2.50
N VAL A 98 -11.56 -10.32 3.61
CA VAL A 98 -12.14 -10.71 4.91
C VAL A 98 -13.66 -10.78 4.83
N HIS A 99 -14.32 -9.77 4.25
CA HIS A 99 -15.77 -9.79 4.00
C HIS A 99 -16.19 -10.95 3.09
N GLY A 100 -15.43 -11.21 2.03
CA GLY A 100 -15.64 -12.37 1.15
C GLY A 100 -15.51 -13.70 1.90
N ARG A 101 -14.52 -13.82 2.79
CA ARG A 101 -14.33 -15.01 3.64
C ARG A 101 -15.50 -15.19 4.61
N ALA A 102 -15.95 -14.13 5.26
CA ALA A 102 -17.06 -14.15 6.20
C ALA A 102 -18.37 -14.56 5.53
N ALA A 103 -18.66 -13.99 4.36
CA ALA A 103 -19.85 -14.36 3.58
C ALA A 103 -19.82 -15.82 3.14
N ARG A 104 -18.66 -16.35 2.74
CA ARG A 104 -18.50 -17.77 2.40
C ARG A 104 -18.71 -18.68 3.62
N ALA A 105 -18.19 -18.29 4.78
CA ALA A 105 -18.41 -19.02 6.03
C ALA A 105 -19.91 -19.09 6.39
N LEU A 106 -20.65 -17.99 6.25
CA LEU A 106 -22.11 -17.95 6.42
C LEU A 106 -22.85 -18.86 5.43
N ALA A 107 -22.37 -18.96 4.20
CA ALA A 107 -22.91 -19.84 3.16
C ALA A 107 -22.44 -21.30 3.30
N ASN A 108 -21.71 -21.67 4.35
CA ASN A 108 -21.10 -22.98 4.54
C ASN A 108 -20.18 -23.41 3.38
N GLN A 109 -19.54 -22.44 2.70
CA GLN A 109 -18.57 -22.67 1.64
C GLN A 109 -17.16 -22.33 2.16
N SER A 110 -16.19 -23.25 2.07
CA SER A 110 -14.81 -22.93 2.46
C SER A 110 -14.02 -22.25 1.34
N THR A 111 -14.31 -22.62 0.09
CA THR A 111 -13.60 -22.14 -1.10
C THR A 111 -14.51 -21.26 -1.96
N PRO A 112 -13.95 -20.22 -2.63
CA PRO A 112 -14.71 -19.40 -3.54
C PRO A 112 -15.06 -20.18 -4.80
N LEU A 113 -16.32 -20.05 -5.26
CA LEU A 113 -16.70 -20.52 -6.59
C LEU A 113 -15.90 -19.72 -7.63
N SER A 114 -14.94 -20.38 -8.26
CA SER A 114 -14.00 -19.77 -9.20
C SER A 114 -13.45 -20.84 -10.14
N VAL A 115 -13.04 -20.43 -11.34
CA VAL A 115 -12.38 -21.32 -12.31
C VAL A 115 -11.18 -22.01 -11.68
N CYS A 116 -10.32 -21.27 -10.95
CA CYS A 116 -9.17 -21.85 -10.26
C CYS A 116 -9.56 -22.93 -9.24
N SER A 117 -10.68 -22.77 -8.53
CA SER A 117 -11.14 -23.78 -7.57
C SER A 117 -11.67 -25.03 -8.26
N ILE A 118 -12.32 -24.89 -9.41
CA ILE A 118 -12.78 -26.04 -10.22
C ILE A 118 -11.57 -26.78 -10.79
N LEU A 119 -10.65 -26.07 -11.45
CA LEU A 119 -9.45 -26.67 -12.06
C LEU A 119 -8.60 -27.42 -11.02
N ARG A 120 -8.37 -26.81 -9.85
CA ARG A 120 -7.66 -27.46 -8.74
C ARG A 120 -8.38 -28.73 -8.25
N ASP A 121 -9.71 -28.74 -8.26
CA ASP A 121 -10.47 -29.92 -7.87
C ASP A 121 -10.49 -31.00 -8.97
N GLU A 122 -10.27 -30.64 -10.23
CA GLU A 122 -10.17 -31.58 -11.37
C GLU A 122 -8.78 -32.22 -11.50
N GLU A 123 -7.75 -31.61 -10.92
CA GLU A 123 -6.39 -32.14 -10.90
C GLU A 123 -6.28 -33.49 -10.16
N ILE A 124 -5.69 -34.47 -10.84
CA ILE A 124 -5.64 -35.88 -10.43
C ILE A 124 -4.85 -36.10 -9.12
N TYR A 125 -3.92 -35.21 -8.80
CA TYR A 125 -3.07 -35.29 -7.60
C TYR A 125 -3.65 -34.59 -6.39
N ASN A 126 -4.75 -33.84 -6.53
CA ASN A 126 -5.40 -33.20 -5.41
C ASN A 126 -6.27 -34.22 -4.66
N THR A 127 -5.62 -35.13 -3.94
CA THR A 127 -6.31 -35.97 -2.96
C THR A 127 -6.81 -35.02 -1.88
N ILE A 128 -8.12 -34.74 -1.89
CA ILE A 128 -8.77 -34.02 -0.81
C ILE A 128 -8.51 -34.82 0.46
N ASP A 129 -7.56 -34.35 1.27
CA ASP A 129 -7.16 -35.03 2.47
C ASP A 129 -8.34 -35.01 3.45
N ALA A 130 -8.70 -36.18 4.00
CA ALA A 130 -9.84 -36.30 4.89
C ALA A 130 -9.68 -35.40 6.12
N ASP A 131 -8.44 -35.22 6.58
CA ASP A 131 -8.04 -34.35 7.68
C ASP A 131 -8.28 -32.86 7.35
N GLN A 132 -8.06 -32.46 6.09
CA GLN A 132 -8.29 -31.10 5.64
C GLN A 132 -9.79 -30.80 5.52
N GLU A 133 -10.61 -31.77 5.11
CA GLU A 133 -12.07 -31.64 5.13
C GLU A 133 -12.64 -31.55 6.54
N GLU A 134 -12.10 -32.31 7.49
CA GLU A 134 -12.54 -32.28 8.88
C GLU A 134 -12.19 -30.94 9.55
N LYS A 135 -10.99 -30.42 9.27
CA LYS A 135 -10.55 -29.09 9.70
C LYS A 135 -11.43 -27.97 9.11
N ASP A 136 -11.79 -28.07 7.84
CA ASP A 136 -12.69 -27.12 7.17
C ASP A 136 -14.10 -27.15 7.79
N ARG A 137 -14.62 -28.32 8.17
CA ARG A 137 -15.89 -28.44 8.91
C ARG A 137 -15.81 -27.82 10.30
N GLY A 138 -14.71 -28.03 11.02
CA GLY A 138 -14.47 -27.43 12.34
C GLY A 138 -14.43 -25.91 12.31
N VAL A 139 -13.84 -25.31 11.26
CA VAL A 139 -13.84 -23.85 11.06
C VAL A 139 -15.25 -23.33 10.73
N ARG A 140 -16.01 -24.04 9.88
CA ARG A 140 -17.41 -23.67 9.55
C ARG A 140 -18.31 -23.66 10.78
N SER A 141 -18.19 -24.67 11.65
CA SER A 141 -19.01 -24.78 12.87
C SER A 141 -18.71 -23.70 13.93
N ARG A 142 -17.55 -23.03 13.84
CA ARG A 142 -17.08 -22.04 14.83
C ARG A 142 -17.25 -20.59 14.38
N TYR A 143 -17.62 -20.36 13.11
CA TYR A 143 -17.79 -19.00 12.61
C TYR A 143 -18.90 -18.28 13.38
N ASN A 144 -18.58 -17.07 13.85
CA ASN A 144 -19.52 -16.16 14.50
C ASN A 144 -19.04 -14.71 14.30
N GLY A 145 -19.84 -13.74 14.75
CA GLY A 145 -19.51 -12.31 14.63
C GLY A 145 -18.19 -11.91 15.31
N ARG A 146 -17.84 -12.54 16.45
CA ARG A 146 -16.57 -12.28 17.14
C ARG A 146 -15.36 -12.72 16.30
N GLN A 147 -15.48 -13.86 15.61
CA GLN A 147 -14.42 -14.34 14.74
C GLN A 147 -14.18 -13.41 13.55
N PHE A 148 -15.26 -12.83 13.00
CA PHE A 148 -15.18 -11.84 11.94
C PHE A 148 -14.47 -10.56 12.41
N LEU A 149 -14.85 -10.02 13.57
CA LEU A 149 -14.18 -8.84 14.15
C LEU A 149 -12.70 -9.10 14.42
N SER A 150 -12.36 -10.30 14.90
CA SER A 150 -10.94 -10.69 15.09
C SER A 150 -10.16 -10.68 13.77
N TRP A 151 -10.73 -11.14 12.65
CA TRP A 151 -10.04 -11.10 11.37
C TRP A 151 -9.84 -9.68 10.84
N LEU A 152 -10.78 -8.76 11.13
CA LEU A 152 -10.60 -7.35 10.79
C LEU A 152 -9.49 -6.73 11.63
N GLN A 153 -9.46 -7.01 12.94
CA GLN A 153 -8.38 -6.55 13.81
C GLN A 153 -7.01 -7.08 13.35
N ASP A 154 -6.92 -8.35 12.93
CA ASP A 154 -5.67 -8.90 12.39
C ASP A 154 -5.19 -8.13 11.14
N VAL A 155 -6.11 -7.61 10.32
CA VAL A 155 -5.80 -6.75 9.18
C VAL A 155 -5.32 -5.39 9.65
N ASP A 156 -6.07 -4.75 10.57
CA ASP A 156 -5.70 -3.43 11.11
C ASP A 156 -4.31 -3.47 11.75
N ASP A 157 -4.04 -4.41 12.65
CA ASP A 157 -2.75 -4.59 13.33
C ASP A 157 -1.60 -4.84 12.34
N LYS A 158 -1.88 -5.60 11.27
CA LYS A 158 -0.90 -5.89 10.21
C LYS A 158 -0.55 -4.61 9.46
N PHE A 159 -1.56 -3.85 9.04
CA PHE A 159 -1.35 -2.68 8.20
C PHE A 159 -0.82 -1.48 8.98
N GLU A 160 -1.13 -1.37 10.28
CA GLU A 160 -0.53 -0.36 11.15
C GLU A 160 0.99 -0.58 11.27
N LYS A 161 1.45 -1.82 11.49
CA LYS A 161 2.88 -2.15 11.50
C LYS A 161 3.57 -1.83 10.17
N ILE A 162 2.88 -2.07 9.04
CA ILE A 162 3.42 -1.74 7.72
C ILE A 162 3.48 -0.22 7.53
N LYS A 163 2.47 0.53 8.00
CA LYS A 163 2.44 1.99 7.99
C LYS A 163 3.58 2.59 8.80
N GLU A 164 3.80 2.12 10.03
CA GLU A 164 4.92 2.54 10.88
C GLU A 164 6.27 2.34 10.17
N SER A 165 6.49 1.14 9.60
CA SER A 165 7.71 0.83 8.86
C SER A 165 7.88 1.70 7.60
N LEU A 166 6.79 1.97 6.89
CA LEU A 166 6.75 2.86 5.73
C LEU A 166 7.17 4.28 6.10
N LEU A 167 6.58 4.83 7.16
CA LEU A 167 6.86 6.20 7.64
C LEU A 167 8.31 6.35 8.10
N MET A 168 8.80 5.40 8.90
CA MET A 168 10.21 5.41 9.34
C MET A 168 11.18 5.42 8.15
N ARG A 169 10.88 4.65 7.11
CA ARG A 169 11.68 4.64 5.88
C ARG A 169 11.58 5.96 5.12
N HIS A 170 10.39 6.54 5.00
CA HIS A 170 10.21 7.86 4.35
C HIS A 170 10.99 8.96 5.06
N HIS A 171 11.03 8.96 6.40
CA HIS A 171 11.85 9.88 7.19
C HIS A 171 13.34 9.71 6.88
N HIS A 172 13.87 8.49 6.94
CA HIS A 172 15.27 8.24 6.61
C HIS A 172 15.63 8.65 5.17
N GLU A 173 14.74 8.39 4.20
CA GLU A 173 14.95 8.80 2.80
C GLU A 173 14.98 10.33 2.67
N ALA A 174 14.07 11.05 3.35
CA ALA A 174 14.00 12.51 3.33
C ALA A 174 15.23 13.14 4.01
N GLU A 175 15.63 12.64 5.17
CA GLU A 175 16.82 13.08 5.91
C GLU A 175 18.10 12.81 5.12
N SER A 176 18.23 11.62 4.53
CA SER A 176 19.40 11.23 3.73
C SER A 176 19.53 12.13 2.50
N LEU A 177 18.44 12.35 1.76
CA LEU A 177 18.45 13.24 0.60
C LEU A 177 18.83 14.67 1.02
N HIS A 178 18.25 15.17 2.10
CA HIS A 178 18.54 16.51 2.61
C HIS A 178 20.00 16.69 3.02
N ALA A 179 20.60 15.69 3.69
CA ALA A 179 21.99 15.71 4.07
C ALA A 179 22.93 15.77 2.85
N VAL A 180 22.66 14.94 1.82
CA VAL A 180 23.42 14.96 0.56
C VAL A 180 23.30 16.32 -0.12
N GLN A 181 22.07 16.85 -0.23
CA GLN A 181 21.83 18.13 -0.89
C GLN A 181 22.47 19.31 -0.18
N LYS A 182 22.51 19.30 1.15
CA LYS A 182 23.27 20.29 1.93
C LYS A 182 24.76 20.22 1.62
N LEU A 183 25.36 19.03 1.61
CA LEU A 183 26.78 18.87 1.30
C LEU A 183 27.12 19.37 -0.12
N GLU A 184 26.32 18.98 -1.12
CA GLU A 184 26.46 19.47 -2.50
C GLU A 184 26.36 21.00 -2.58
N TRP A 185 25.44 21.59 -1.82
CA TRP A 185 25.26 23.04 -1.76
C TRP A 185 26.50 23.74 -1.19
N GLU A 186 27.04 23.25 -0.07
CA GLU A 186 28.28 23.77 0.52
C GLU A 186 29.45 23.69 -0.46
N TRP A 187 29.55 22.57 -1.18
CA TRP A 187 30.60 22.38 -2.18
C TRP A 187 30.46 23.35 -3.34
N LYS A 188 29.24 23.57 -3.84
CA LYS A 188 28.97 24.50 -4.93
C LYS A 188 29.31 25.95 -4.56
N LEU A 189 29.01 26.36 -3.32
CA LEU A 189 29.40 27.67 -2.80
C LEU A 189 30.93 27.85 -2.80
N LYS A 190 31.69 26.83 -2.39
CA LYS A 190 33.16 26.87 -2.37
C LYS A 190 33.76 26.87 -3.78
N GLU A 191 33.23 26.03 -4.68
CA GLU A 191 33.65 25.95 -6.10
C GLU A 191 33.58 27.31 -6.79
N HIS A 192 32.49 28.05 -6.58
CA HIS A 192 32.28 29.37 -7.17
C HIS A 192 32.87 30.53 -6.35
N LYS A 193 33.70 30.24 -5.33
CA LYS A 193 34.36 31.21 -4.44
C LYS A 193 33.37 32.17 -3.75
N LEU A 194 32.13 31.72 -3.55
CA LEU A 194 31.12 32.46 -2.79
C LEU A 194 31.34 32.30 -1.27
N LEU A 195 32.16 31.34 -0.86
CA LEU A 195 32.57 31.10 0.52
C LEU A 195 34.04 30.68 0.59
N ASP A 196 34.72 31.00 1.70
CA ASP A 196 36.08 30.49 1.93
C ASP A 196 36.04 28.97 2.23
N HIS A 197 37.08 28.25 1.80
CA HIS A 197 37.14 26.79 1.89
C HIS A 197 37.15 26.29 3.34
N ARG A 198 37.61 27.14 4.26
CA ARG A 198 37.71 26.88 5.70
C ARG A 198 36.43 27.19 6.49
N THR A 199 35.45 27.85 5.87
CA THR A 199 34.19 28.22 6.53
C THR A 199 33.09 27.17 6.27
N THR A 200 32.32 26.84 7.31
CA THR A 200 31.08 26.07 7.24
C THR A 200 29.90 27.06 7.19
N PRO A 201 29.19 27.17 6.05
CA PRO A 201 28.10 28.14 5.93
C PRO A 201 26.87 27.68 6.70
N VAL A 202 26.15 28.63 7.30
CA VAL A 202 24.77 28.39 7.74
C VAL A 202 23.90 28.44 6.49
N ILE A 203 23.49 27.27 5.98
CA ILE A 203 22.61 27.18 4.81
C ILE A 203 21.18 27.50 5.23
N ASP A 204 20.60 28.52 4.60
CA ASP A 204 19.18 28.85 4.73
C ASP A 204 18.30 27.66 4.30
N HIS A 205 17.27 27.37 5.10
CA HIS A 205 16.27 26.35 4.81
C HIS A 205 15.52 26.59 3.50
N PHE A 206 15.44 27.83 3.03
CA PHE A 206 14.86 28.15 1.71
C PHE A 206 15.75 27.77 0.53
N HIS A 207 17.07 27.65 0.73
CA HIS A 207 18.01 27.25 -0.33
C HIS A 207 18.09 25.73 -0.48
N VAL A 208 17.98 24.98 0.61
CA VAL A 208 17.95 23.51 0.59
C VAL A 208 16.79 23.05 1.47
N PRO A 209 15.55 22.99 0.94
CA PRO A 209 14.38 22.59 1.70
C PRO A 209 14.32 21.06 1.90
N MET A 210 13.94 20.63 3.10
CA MET A 210 13.72 19.22 3.42
C MET A 210 12.35 18.76 2.93
N VAL A 211 12.29 17.56 2.35
CA VAL A 211 11.02 16.91 2.01
C VAL A 211 10.28 16.57 3.30
N GLN A 212 9.06 17.10 3.44
CA GLN A 212 8.20 16.81 4.60
C GLN A 212 7.51 15.46 4.41
N VAL A 213 7.59 14.61 5.43
CA VAL A 213 6.83 13.37 5.53
C VAL A 213 5.56 13.67 6.31
N ASN A 214 4.41 13.27 5.77
CA ASN A 214 3.14 13.41 6.49
C ASN A 214 2.87 12.10 7.25
N ASP A 215 2.94 12.17 8.57
CA ASP A 215 2.71 11.06 9.49
C ASP A 215 1.21 10.79 9.69
N ASP A 216 0.40 11.85 9.60
CA ASP A 216 -1.04 11.82 9.83
C ASP A 216 -1.78 11.57 8.51
N PHE A 217 -1.92 10.27 8.18
CA PHE A 217 -2.85 9.81 7.16
C PHE A 217 -3.60 8.56 7.61
N ASP A 218 -4.88 8.51 7.29
CA ASP A 218 -5.74 7.36 7.58
C ASP A 218 -5.62 6.29 6.50
N LEU A 219 -5.61 5.03 6.92
CA LEU A 219 -5.52 3.87 6.01
C LEU A 219 -6.86 3.52 5.37
N LEU A 220 -7.96 3.88 6.03
CA LEU A 220 -9.33 3.64 5.58
C LEU A 220 -10.14 4.92 5.76
N PRO A 221 -11.11 5.20 4.87
CA PRO A 221 -12.06 6.28 5.07
C PRO A 221 -12.94 6.01 6.31
N ALA A 222 -13.35 7.09 6.99
CA ALA A 222 -14.21 7.06 8.18
C ALA A 222 -15.66 6.59 7.88
#